data_AF-A0A1W9HVU7-F1
#
_entry.id   AF-A0A1W9HVU7-F1
#
_cell.length_a   1.000
_cell.length_b   1.000
_cell.length_c   1.000
_cell.angle_alpha   90.00
_cell.angle_beta   90.00
_cell.angle_gamma   90.00
#
_symmetry.space_group_name_H-M   'P 1'
#
loop_
_entity.id
_entity.type
_entity.pdbx_description
1 polymer ?
#
loop_
_entity_poly.entity_id
_entity_poly.type
_entity_poly.pdbx_seq_one_letter_code
_entity_poly.pdbx_strand_id
1 'polypeptide(L)'
;MLFCRYMGVALVLSLSSNAFSSPSVYINASNKLRDVKNTVEAKIIGDHVNKSAIYVLPPSMGVIELKNFRASTNLAFCDELSDLVKYSKARTSELGKLAAKREQILDQKIDAEAGKKAVEEELKKLKTDHPVLVEYEKLLKDPSGNAVALAKIQKENADLVKKYDDLKASGKEIQSTFEELDKRFNTLEVRIADIKKVFDGLYEKFAKREGGFANFEYDTGWDRQVKQLQVDNPGYQFDRIFTRDVKIYAKFIGAGDRGSYEASLPAILDYVINGETYSPTSEKPQSLAAMPGNMSAHVRLSLAGACALVNPDLFQIKRGESGMPVFGLSATYQFPSVFSANVKVTYNRHTVYNQIKKEGKGTAVFTTRQMKKVVEDKDAWAHMKVEWQDNSDGELTEADKQKIIADLRKEIMLEVLEITGIPNPEKDRPNFLGDDGYGGGFGGGWRSRDLGYGGFADGVGGSGGLGGLCEATSVSSIYCVLGGFILKGLNAIFGGDKVETEFYSKVKAEVTRELSTNTASLRTGITVFTSEKRN
;
A
#
# COMPACT_ATOMS: atom_id res chain seq x y z
N MET A 1 -0.49 -31.81 60.69
CA MET A 1 0.03 -30.43 60.68
C MET A 1 0.82 -30.23 59.39
N LEU A 2 0.60 -29.09 58.74
CA LEU A 2 1.24 -28.59 57.50
C LEU A 2 1.02 -29.41 56.22
N PHE A 3 -0.09 -29.14 55.52
CA PHE A 3 -0.16 -28.97 54.06
C PHE A 3 -1.55 -28.42 53.71
N CYS A 4 -1.79 -27.16 54.06
CA CYS A 4 -3.05 -26.47 53.77
C CYS A 4 -2.79 -24.97 53.70
N ARG A 5 -2.48 -24.46 52.50
CA ARG A 5 -2.51 -23.05 52.04
C ARG A 5 -1.82 -23.01 50.69
N TYR A 6 -2.58 -22.99 49.59
CA TYR A 6 -2.28 -22.36 48.28
C TYR A 6 -3.29 -22.85 47.22
N MET A 7 -4.58 -22.74 47.51
CA MET A 7 -5.62 -22.97 46.50
C MET A 7 -6.82 -22.05 46.82
N GLY A 8 -6.67 -20.76 46.51
CA GLY A 8 -7.70 -19.78 46.90
C GLY A 8 -7.62 -18.38 46.31
N VAL A 9 -6.91 -18.14 45.20
CA VAL A 9 -6.87 -16.80 44.55
C VAL A 9 -7.00 -16.84 43.01
N ALA A 10 -7.12 -18.00 42.37
CA ALA A 10 -7.17 -18.09 40.90
C ALA A 10 -8.60 -18.22 40.30
N LEU A 11 -9.67 -17.98 41.06
CA LEU A 11 -11.05 -18.29 40.65
C LEU A 11 -12.05 -17.10 40.73
N VAL A 12 -11.57 -15.86 40.58
CA VAL A 12 -12.44 -14.66 40.54
C VAL A 12 -12.17 -13.75 39.33
N LEU A 13 -11.27 -14.10 38.40
CA LEU A 13 -10.98 -13.30 37.20
C LEU A 13 -11.66 -13.77 35.90
N SER A 14 -12.65 -14.68 35.99
CA SER A 14 -13.33 -15.27 34.82
C SER A 14 -14.83 -14.95 34.72
N LEU A 15 -15.32 -13.91 35.41
CA LEU A 15 -16.71 -13.46 35.31
C LEU A 15 -16.83 -11.93 35.23
N SER A 16 -16.46 -11.37 34.08
CA SER A 16 -17.16 -10.22 33.47
C SER A 16 -16.53 -9.88 32.12
N SER A 17 -16.52 -10.84 31.18
CA SER A 17 -16.53 -10.48 29.77
C SER A 17 -17.90 -9.85 29.51
N ASN A 18 -18.00 -8.54 29.72
CA ASN A 18 -19.05 -7.73 29.15
C ASN A 18 -19.04 -8.02 27.65
N ALA A 19 -20.06 -8.74 27.18
CA ALA A 19 -20.44 -8.75 25.79
C ALA A 19 -20.89 -7.32 25.46
N PHE A 20 -19.95 -6.39 25.34
CA PHE A 20 -20.17 -5.18 24.59
C PHE A 20 -20.40 -5.65 23.16
N SER A 21 -21.66 -5.68 22.74
CA SER A 21 -22.02 -5.58 21.35
C SER A 21 -21.21 -4.42 20.80
N SER A 22 -20.15 -4.69 20.03
CA SER A 22 -19.39 -3.62 19.41
C SER A 22 -20.40 -2.85 18.54
N PRO A 23 -20.56 -1.54 18.74
CA PRO A 23 -21.51 -0.76 17.97
C PRO A 23 -21.27 -1.00 16.49
N SER A 24 -22.32 -1.36 15.77
CA SER A 24 -22.25 -1.67 14.36
C SER A 24 -22.33 -0.37 13.56
N VAL A 25 -21.31 -0.12 12.71
CA VAL A 25 -21.06 1.21 12.15
C VAL A 25 -21.25 1.23 10.63
N TYR A 26 -22.15 2.09 10.15
CA TYR A 26 -22.61 2.12 8.75
C TYR A 26 -22.10 3.36 8.03
N ILE A 27 -21.59 3.17 6.82
CA ILE A 27 -20.98 4.24 6.02
C ILE A 27 -22.04 5.23 5.51
N ASN A 28 -23.34 4.87 5.51
CA ASN A 28 -24.38 5.73 4.90
C ASN A 28 -25.78 5.70 5.54
N ALA A 29 -25.96 5.14 6.75
CA ALA A 29 -27.30 4.77 7.23
C ALA A 29 -28.15 5.90 7.85
N SER A 30 -27.67 7.15 7.93
CA SER A 30 -28.52 8.23 8.49
C SER A 30 -28.38 9.55 7.76
N ASN A 31 -29.51 10.19 7.46
CA ASN A 31 -29.59 11.57 6.98
C ASN A 31 -28.80 12.54 7.88
N LYS A 32 -28.58 12.19 9.16
CA LYS A 32 -27.87 13.01 10.13
C LYS A 32 -26.35 13.09 9.92
N LEU A 33 -25.72 12.15 9.21
CA LEU A 33 -24.29 12.28 8.87
C LEU A 33 -24.05 13.45 7.90
N ARG A 34 -25.06 13.83 7.10
CA ARG A 34 -24.97 14.98 6.19
C ARG A 34 -24.95 16.31 6.94
N ASP A 35 -25.47 16.34 8.16
CA ASP A 35 -25.52 17.53 9.01
C ASP A 35 -24.18 17.72 9.78
N VAL A 36 -23.29 16.73 9.74
CA VAL A 36 -22.00 16.77 10.44
C VAL A 36 -21.01 17.59 9.62
N LYS A 37 -20.54 18.69 10.20
CA LYS A 37 -19.47 19.50 9.63
C LYS A 37 -18.13 18.79 9.86
N ASN A 38 -17.65 18.05 8.85
CA ASN A 38 -16.33 17.42 8.89
C ASN A 38 -15.25 18.42 8.42
N THR A 39 -14.62 19.10 9.37
CA THR A 39 -13.53 20.08 9.14
C THR A 39 -12.14 19.44 9.11
N VAL A 40 -12.04 18.14 9.34
CA VAL A 40 -10.79 17.38 9.43
C VAL A 40 -10.68 16.37 8.29
N GLU A 41 -9.48 15.85 8.04
CA GLU A 41 -9.25 14.85 6.98
C GLU A 41 -9.65 13.41 7.41
N ALA A 42 -10.06 13.19 8.66
CA ALA A 42 -10.51 11.87 9.10
C ALA A 42 -11.81 11.45 8.41
N LYS A 43 -11.86 10.15 8.09
CA LYS A 43 -13.11 9.48 7.76
C LYS A 43 -13.91 9.27 9.04
N ILE A 44 -15.23 9.46 8.95
CA ILE A 44 -16.18 9.26 10.04
C ILE A 44 -17.21 8.20 9.63
N ILE A 45 -17.74 7.47 10.61
CA ILE A 45 -18.80 6.47 10.39
C ILE A 45 -19.87 6.64 11.48
N GLY A 46 -21.14 6.66 11.10
CA GLY A 46 -22.24 6.81 12.05
C GLY A 46 -22.69 5.47 12.65
N ASP A 47 -23.06 5.49 13.92
CA ASP A 47 -23.75 4.38 14.58
C ASP A 47 -25.21 4.29 14.07
N HIS A 48 -25.63 3.09 13.66
CA HIS A 48 -27.01 2.87 13.22
C HIS A 48 -28.02 2.81 14.37
N VAL A 49 -27.63 2.38 15.57
CA VAL A 49 -28.52 2.35 16.75
C VAL A 49 -28.64 3.76 17.28
N ASN A 50 -27.50 4.41 17.53
CA ASN A 50 -27.45 5.75 18.05
C ASN A 50 -27.07 6.75 16.97
N LYS A 51 -28.05 7.34 16.30
CA LYS A 51 -27.82 8.31 15.20
C LYS A 51 -27.00 9.56 15.59
N SER A 52 -26.79 9.81 16.88
CA SER A 52 -25.93 10.90 17.38
C SER A 52 -24.50 10.44 17.69
N ALA A 53 -24.22 9.14 17.75
CA ALA A 53 -22.88 8.59 17.94
C ALA A 53 -22.17 8.42 16.60
N ILE A 54 -20.95 8.96 16.51
CA ILE A 54 -20.11 8.96 15.32
C ILE A 54 -18.73 8.46 15.72
N TYR A 55 -18.21 7.49 14.98
CA TYR A 55 -16.87 6.97 15.19
C TYR A 55 -15.91 7.53 14.15
N VAL A 56 -14.77 8.01 14.63
CA VAL A 56 -13.71 8.60 13.81
C VAL A 56 -12.65 7.54 13.55
N LEU A 57 -12.32 7.29 12.29
CA LEU A 57 -11.21 6.40 11.93
C LEU A 57 -9.86 7.07 12.21
N PRO A 58 -8.78 6.28 12.38
CA PRO A 58 -7.44 6.83 12.25
C PRO A 58 -7.32 7.58 10.92
N PRO A 59 -6.67 8.76 10.90
CA PRO A 59 -6.47 9.50 9.66
C PRO A 59 -5.56 8.73 8.71
N SER A 60 -5.70 8.99 7.42
CA SER A 60 -4.86 8.35 6.39
C SER A 60 -3.41 8.83 6.46
N MET A 61 -3.15 9.99 7.07
CA MET A 61 -1.81 10.54 7.26
C MET A 61 -1.56 10.88 8.72
N GLY A 62 -0.38 10.49 9.21
CA GLY A 62 0.16 10.92 10.49
C GLY A 62 1.44 11.72 10.31
N VAL A 63 1.87 12.42 11.36
CA VAL A 63 3.05 13.28 11.35
C VAL A 63 4.21 12.58 12.05
N ILE A 64 5.41 12.71 11.49
CA ILE A 64 6.67 12.24 12.09
C ILE A 64 7.47 13.43 12.59
N GLU A 65 7.88 13.40 13.84
CA GLU A 65 8.74 14.41 14.44
C GLU A 65 10.00 13.79 15.03
N LEU A 66 11.17 14.31 14.65
CA LEU A 66 12.43 14.00 15.33
C LEU A 66 12.43 14.70 16.70
N LYS A 67 12.29 13.94 17.78
CA LYS A 67 12.27 14.47 19.15
C LYS A 67 13.66 14.67 19.73
N ASN A 68 14.56 13.74 19.46
CA ASN A 68 15.92 13.79 19.98
C ASN A 68 16.89 13.12 19.01
N PHE A 69 18.10 13.65 18.94
CA PHE A 69 19.22 13.03 18.25
C PHE A 69 20.43 13.02 19.18
N ARG A 70 21.00 11.84 19.38
CA ARG A 70 22.21 11.62 20.17
C ARG A 70 23.33 11.18 19.25
N ALA A 71 24.23 12.12 19.04
CA ALA A 71 25.50 11.96 18.36
C ALA A 71 26.36 10.82 18.94
N SER A 72 26.95 9.98 18.08
CA SER A 72 28.07 9.11 18.49
C SER A 72 29.40 9.87 18.39
N THR A 73 30.46 9.34 19.02
CA THR A 73 31.81 9.91 18.92
C THR A 73 32.40 9.88 17.50
N ASN A 74 31.80 9.10 16.60
CA ASN A 74 32.28 8.96 15.22
C ASN A 74 31.87 10.14 14.32
N LEU A 75 31.04 11.07 14.80
CA LEU A 75 30.54 12.19 14.00
C LEU A 75 31.58 13.21 13.59
N ALA A 76 32.79 13.18 14.16
CA ALA A 76 33.90 13.98 13.65
C ALA A 76 34.01 13.82 12.13
N PHE A 77 33.89 12.57 11.63
CA PHE A 77 33.85 12.21 10.20
C PHE A 77 32.88 13.05 9.36
N CYS A 78 31.77 13.50 9.93
CA CYS A 78 30.79 14.30 9.21
C CYS A 78 31.33 15.68 8.83
N ASP A 79 32.28 16.22 9.60
CA ASP A 79 32.94 17.48 9.29
C ASP A 79 33.95 17.29 8.15
N GLU A 80 34.77 16.23 8.15
CA GLU A 80 35.64 15.95 7.01
C GLU A 80 34.83 15.61 5.75
N LEU A 81 33.70 14.89 5.90
CA LEU A 81 32.78 14.63 4.80
C LEU A 81 32.15 15.93 4.28
N SER A 82 31.80 16.84 5.19
CA SER A 82 31.30 18.18 4.86
C SER A 82 32.27 18.94 3.98
N ASP A 83 33.52 19.00 4.38
CA ASP A 83 34.56 19.71 3.65
C ASP A 83 34.86 19.05 2.30
N LEU A 84 34.84 17.72 2.24
CA LEU A 84 35.02 16.98 1.00
C LEU A 84 33.86 17.22 0.01
N VAL A 85 32.60 17.23 0.49
CA VAL A 85 31.42 17.53 -0.33
C VAL A 85 31.45 18.98 -0.80
N LYS A 86 31.78 19.94 0.08
CA LYS A 86 31.93 21.36 -0.30
C LYS A 86 33.02 21.53 -1.36
N TYR A 87 34.16 20.87 -1.18
CA TYR A 87 35.26 20.89 -2.13
C TYR A 87 34.85 20.29 -3.48
N SER A 88 34.17 19.14 -3.47
CA SER A 88 33.63 18.50 -4.67
C SER A 88 32.66 19.44 -5.42
N LYS A 89 31.67 20.02 -4.71
CA LYS A 89 30.72 20.98 -5.30
C LYS A 89 31.42 22.19 -5.90
N ALA A 90 32.42 22.74 -5.23
CA ALA A 90 33.20 23.86 -5.73
C ALA A 90 33.95 23.50 -7.03
N ARG A 91 34.56 22.32 -7.11
CA ARG A 91 35.26 21.83 -8.31
C ARG A 91 34.29 21.48 -9.45
N THR A 92 33.13 20.90 -9.17
CA THR A 92 32.10 20.68 -10.19
C THR A 92 31.58 22.01 -10.75
N SER A 93 31.41 23.03 -9.90
CA SER A 93 31.04 24.38 -10.35
C SER A 93 32.13 25.01 -11.25
N GLU A 94 33.40 24.87 -10.87
CA GLU A 94 34.53 25.32 -11.68
C GLU A 94 34.60 24.58 -13.03
N LEU A 95 34.38 23.26 -13.04
CA LEU A 95 34.31 22.47 -14.26
C LEU A 95 33.19 22.96 -15.19
N GLY A 96 32.01 23.29 -14.63
CA GLY A 96 30.90 23.87 -15.39
C GLY A 96 31.26 25.22 -16.02
N LYS A 97 31.97 26.09 -15.29
CA LYS A 97 32.47 27.37 -15.83
C LYS A 97 33.49 27.16 -16.95
N LEU A 98 34.38 26.18 -16.82
CA LEU A 98 35.36 25.86 -17.85
C LEU A 98 34.72 25.24 -19.09
N ALA A 99 33.70 24.38 -18.91
CA ALA A 99 32.92 23.83 -20.02
C ALA A 99 32.26 24.95 -20.84
N ALA A 100 31.61 25.91 -20.17
CA ALA A 100 31.00 27.07 -20.83
C ALA A 100 32.05 27.93 -21.56
N LYS A 101 33.23 28.15 -20.96
CA LYS A 101 34.32 28.89 -21.62
C LYS A 101 34.87 28.15 -22.83
N ARG A 102 34.96 26.81 -22.77
CA ARG A 102 35.40 25.96 -23.89
C ARG A 102 34.44 26.06 -25.07
N GLU A 103 33.13 26.05 -24.80
CA GLU A 103 32.08 26.25 -25.81
C GLU A 103 32.23 27.63 -26.48
N GLN A 104 32.38 28.70 -25.70
CA GLN A 104 32.58 30.06 -26.23
C GLN A 104 33.82 30.18 -27.15
N ILE A 105 34.93 29.52 -26.80
CA ILE A 105 36.16 29.56 -27.62
C ILE A 105 36.03 28.70 -28.87
N LEU A 106 35.26 27.60 -28.81
CA LEU A 106 34.96 26.80 -29.99
C LEU A 106 34.18 27.64 -31.02
N ASP A 107 33.20 28.42 -30.57
CA ASP A 107 32.45 29.34 -31.43
C ASP A 107 33.37 30.40 -32.05
N GLN A 108 34.25 31.02 -31.25
CA GLN A 108 35.24 31.98 -31.75
C GLN A 108 36.19 31.36 -32.79
N LYS A 109 36.57 30.09 -32.62
CA LYS A 109 37.39 29.37 -33.59
C LYS A 109 36.64 29.14 -34.90
N ILE A 110 35.37 28.75 -34.83
CA ILE A 110 34.51 28.57 -36.02
C ILE A 110 34.38 29.90 -36.78
N ASP A 111 34.14 31.01 -36.08
CA ASP A 111 34.03 32.34 -36.68
C ASP A 111 35.35 32.79 -37.32
N ALA A 112 36.49 32.57 -36.66
CA ALA A 112 37.81 32.89 -37.19
C ALA A 112 38.14 32.07 -38.45
N GLU A 113 37.80 30.78 -38.47
CA GLU A 113 37.97 29.91 -39.64
C GLU A 113 37.06 30.32 -40.81
N ALA A 114 35.81 30.71 -40.52
CA ALA A 114 34.89 31.24 -41.53
C ALA A 114 35.39 32.56 -42.11
N GLY A 115 35.86 33.49 -41.26
CA GLY A 115 36.45 34.76 -41.69
C GLY A 115 37.70 34.56 -42.54
N LYS A 116 38.57 33.61 -42.17
CA LYS A 116 39.74 33.22 -42.96
C LYS A 116 39.34 32.73 -44.36
N LYS A 117 38.35 31.82 -44.45
CA LYS A 117 37.86 31.30 -45.73
C LYS A 117 37.28 32.40 -46.61
N ALA A 118 36.51 33.34 -46.03
CA ALA A 118 35.96 34.47 -46.76
C ALA A 118 37.07 35.38 -47.36
N VAL A 119 38.12 35.68 -46.59
CA VAL A 119 39.28 36.45 -47.09
C VAL A 119 40.05 35.67 -48.15
N GLU A 120 40.21 34.34 -48.00
CA GLU A 120 40.84 33.49 -49.03
C GLU A 120 40.03 33.48 -50.34
N GLU A 121 38.69 33.47 -50.27
CA GLU A 121 37.82 33.59 -51.43
C GLU A 121 37.90 34.98 -52.09
N GLU A 122 37.94 36.06 -51.31
CA GLU A 122 38.16 37.42 -51.83
C GLU A 122 39.51 37.53 -52.53
N LEU A 123 40.59 37.03 -51.91
CA LEU A 123 41.92 36.95 -52.51
C LEU A 123 41.92 36.10 -53.79
N LYS A 124 41.14 35.02 -53.84
CA LYS A 124 40.99 34.20 -55.05
C LYS A 124 40.25 34.96 -56.14
N LYS A 125 39.14 35.64 -55.85
CA LYS A 125 38.38 36.47 -56.80
C LYS A 125 39.25 37.59 -57.39
N LEU A 126 40.06 38.23 -56.55
CA LEU A 126 41.05 39.22 -57.01
C LEU A 126 42.09 38.62 -57.98
N LYS A 127 42.41 37.33 -57.82
CA LYS A 127 43.35 36.60 -58.69
C LYS A 127 42.73 36.00 -59.95
N THR A 128 41.46 35.56 -59.92
CA THR A 128 40.82 34.82 -61.03
C THR A 128 39.80 35.62 -61.83
N ASP A 129 39.04 36.51 -61.20
CA ASP A 129 37.87 37.16 -61.81
C ASP A 129 38.00 38.68 -61.94
N HIS A 130 39.16 39.26 -61.63
CA HIS A 130 39.26 40.70 -61.70
C HIS A 130 39.48 41.16 -63.14
N PRO A 131 38.52 41.91 -63.76
CA PRO A 131 38.81 42.68 -64.97
C PRO A 131 40.02 43.59 -64.78
N VAL A 132 40.42 43.85 -63.53
CA VAL A 132 41.64 44.53 -63.10
C VAL A 132 42.93 43.78 -63.40
N LEU A 133 43.00 42.45 -63.57
CA LEU A 133 44.24 41.79 -64.04
C LEU A 133 44.44 42.00 -65.56
N VAL A 134 43.34 41.91 -66.30
CA VAL A 134 43.28 42.28 -67.74
C VAL A 134 43.47 43.79 -67.93
N GLU A 135 42.98 44.61 -66.99
CA GLU A 135 43.21 46.06 -66.94
C GLU A 135 44.63 46.34 -66.47
N TYR A 136 45.20 45.64 -65.49
CA TYR A 136 46.61 45.77 -65.05
C TYR A 136 47.56 45.50 -66.20
N GLU A 137 47.32 44.45 -67.00
CA GLU A 137 48.09 44.18 -68.21
C GLU A 137 47.91 45.27 -69.28
N LYS A 138 46.76 45.98 -69.32
CA LYS A 138 46.56 47.17 -70.15
C LYS A 138 47.22 48.43 -69.56
N LEU A 139 47.20 48.62 -68.24
CA LEU A 139 47.76 49.75 -67.50
C LEU A 139 49.29 49.69 -67.45
N LEU A 140 49.87 48.48 -67.46
CA LEU A 140 51.30 48.26 -67.62
C LEU A 140 51.82 48.65 -69.01
N LYS A 141 50.94 48.72 -70.01
CA LYS A 141 51.28 49.17 -71.38
C LYS A 141 51.22 50.70 -71.55
N ASP A 142 50.54 51.43 -70.66
CA ASP A 142 50.60 52.90 -70.58
C ASP A 142 50.68 53.37 -69.10
N PRO A 143 51.90 53.42 -68.53
CA PRO A 143 52.13 53.71 -67.12
C PRO A 143 51.85 55.17 -66.73
N SER A 144 51.68 56.07 -67.71
CA SER A 144 51.55 57.52 -67.47
C SER A 144 50.11 57.97 -67.16
N GLY A 145 49.10 57.24 -67.66
CA GLY A 145 47.69 57.60 -67.50
C GLY A 145 47.00 57.06 -66.24
N ASN A 146 47.58 56.07 -65.55
CA ASN A 146 46.83 55.24 -64.59
C ASN A 146 47.55 54.87 -63.28
N ALA A 147 48.61 55.61 -62.92
CA ALA A 147 49.37 55.39 -61.68
C ALA A 147 48.50 55.41 -60.41
N VAL A 148 47.42 56.21 -60.39
CA VAL A 148 46.49 56.31 -59.25
C VAL A 148 45.70 55.03 -59.05
N ALA A 149 45.23 54.39 -60.13
CA ALA A 149 44.50 53.13 -60.06
C ALA A 149 45.41 51.99 -59.58
N LEU A 150 46.63 51.94 -60.10
CA LEU A 150 47.64 50.96 -59.69
C LEU A 150 47.99 51.07 -58.19
N ALA A 151 48.20 52.30 -57.70
CA ALA A 151 48.48 52.57 -56.30
C ALA A 151 47.31 52.18 -55.38
N LYS A 152 46.06 52.41 -55.83
CA LYS A 152 44.86 52.00 -55.09
C LYS A 152 44.78 50.47 -54.93
N ILE A 153 45.00 49.72 -56.01
CA ILE A 153 44.94 48.26 -55.99
C ILE A 153 46.09 47.65 -55.19
N GLN A 154 47.30 48.24 -55.26
CA GLN A 154 48.42 47.85 -54.41
C GLN A 154 48.10 48.04 -52.93
N LYS A 155 47.45 49.16 -52.58
CA LYS A 155 47.01 49.43 -51.20
C LYS A 155 45.95 48.44 -50.74
N GLU A 156 44.91 48.20 -51.53
CA GLU A 156 43.84 47.24 -51.21
C GLU A 156 44.38 45.81 -51.03
N ASN A 157 45.32 45.37 -51.88
CA ASN A 157 46.01 44.09 -51.72
C ASN A 157 46.87 44.04 -50.44
N ALA A 158 47.62 45.11 -50.15
CA ALA A 158 48.41 45.18 -48.92
C ALA A 158 47.54 45.12 -47.66
N ASP A 159 46.39 45.82 -47.66
CA ASP A 159 45.43 45.81 -46.56
C ASP A 159 44.80 44.42 -46.39
N LEU A 160 44.47 43.71 -47.48
CA LEU A 160 43.95 42.34 -47.42
C LEU A 160 44.98 41.32 -46.95
N VAL A 161 46.24 41.41 -47.40
CA VAL A 161 47.33 40.57 -46.91
C VAL A 161 47.54 40.79 -45.42
N LYS A 162 47.56 42.06 -44.98
CA LYS A 162 47.63 42.39 -43.55
C LYS A 162 46.47 41.80 -42.76
N LYS A 163 45.22 41.96 -43.25
CA LYS A 163 44.03 41.36 -42.62
C LYS A 163 44.11 39.84 -42.54
N TYR A 164 44.64 39.18 -43.58
CA TYR A 164 44.86 37.74 -43.58
C TYR A 164 45.90 37.32 -42.53
N ASP A 165 47.03 38.03 -42.46
CA ASP A 165 48.08 37.76 -41.48
C ASP A 165 47.59 37.99 -40.04
N ASP A 166 46.80 39.05 -39.79
CA ASP A 166 46.17 39.34 -38.51
C ASP A 166 45.18 38.22 -38.11
N LEU A 167 44.32 37.76 -39.02
CA LEU A 167 43.40 36.64 -38.78
C LEU A 167 44.14 35.33 -38.53
N LYS A 168 45.25 35.09 -39.24
CA LYS A 168 46.10 33.92 -39.05
C LYS A 168 46.81 33.94 -37.70
N ALA A 169 47.27 35.10 -37.24
CA ALA A 169 47.85 35.29 -35.92
C ALA A 169 46.80 35.05 -34.83
N SER A 170 45.62 35.66 -34.96
CA SER A 170 44.48 35.45 -34.06
C SER A 170 44.06 33.98 -33.98
N GLY A 171 43.96 33.28 -35.12
CA GLY A 171 43.65 31.85 -35.15
C GLY A 171 44.68 30.98 -34.40
N LYS A 172 45.98 31.33 -34.46
CA LYS A 172 47.02 30.64 -33.68
C LYS A 172 46.88 30.89 -32.19
N GLU A 173 46.57 32.13 -31.79
CA GLU A 173 46.35 32.49 -30.38
C GLU A 173 45.13 31.76 -29.81
N ILE A 174 44.00 31.75 -30.54
CA ILE A 174 42.78 31.01 -30.19
C ILE A 174 43.09 29.51 -30.04
N GLN A 175 43.82 28.92 -30.99
CA GLN A 175 44.20 27.50 -30.93
C GLN A 175 45.04 27.19 -29.69
N SER A 176 46.04 28.03 -29.38
CA SER A 176 46.88 27.84 -28.18
C SER A 176 46.09 27.99 -26.88
N THR A 177 45.17 28.94 -26.81
CA THR A 177 44.27 29.14 -25.67
C THR A 177 43.34 27.96 -25.48
N PHE A 178 42.81 27.42 -26.58
CA PHE A 178 41.96 26.23 -26.57
C PHE A 178 42.72 25.00 -26.05
N GLU A 179 43.94 24.76 -26.55
CA GLU A 179 44.79 23.65 -26.08
C GLU A 179 45.14 23.75 -24.58
N GLU A 180 45.42 24.95 -24.08
CA GLU A 180 45.65 25.16 -22.65
C GLU A 180 44.40 24.87 -21.81
N LEU A 181 43.23 25.36 -22.27
CA LEU A 181 41.96 25.12 -21.59
C LEU A 181 41.57 23.64 -21.60
N ASP A 182 41.76 22.94 -22.71
CA ASP A 182 41.48 21.51 -22.82
C ASP A 182 42.37 20.72 -21.84
N LYS A 183 43.66 21.09 -21.75
CA LYS A 183 44.58 20.50 -20.76
C LYS A 183 44.14 20.74 -19.33
N ARG A 184 43.68 21.97 -18.99
CA ARG A 184 43.15 22.30 -17.65
C ARG A 184 41.86 21.53 -17.35
N PHE A 185 40.96 21.43 -18.33
CA PHE A 185 39.71 20.69 -18.23
C PHE A 185 39.97 19.21 -17.94
N ASN A 186 40.79 18.55 -18.76
CA ASN A 186 41.14 17.14 -18.60
C ASN A 186 41.83 16.89 -17.23
N THR A 187 42.68 17.82 -16.78
CA THR A 187 43.31 17.73 -15.45
C THR A 187 42.29 17.80 -14.31
N LEU A 188 41.28 18.66 -14.42
CA LEU A 188 40.23 18.77 -13.41
C LEU A 188 39.28 17.58 -13.43
N GLU A 189 38.95 17.05 -14.61
CA GLU A 189 38.13 15.85 -14.75
C GLU A 189 38.77 14.64 -14.06
N VAL A 190 40.06 14.39 -14.32
CA VAL A 190 40.82 13.33 -13.63
C VAL A 190 40.84 13.54 -12.12
N ARG A 191 41.08 14.77 -11.66
CA ARG A 191 41.06 15.08 -10.21
C ARG A 191 39.68 14.85 -9.58
N ILE A 192 38.60 15.22 -10.26
CA ILE A 192 37.24 14.98 -9.77
C ILE A 192 36.96 13.47 -9.71
N ALA A 193 37.41 12.69 -10.70
CA ALA A 193 37.31 11.25 -10.68
C ALA A 193 38.09 10.63 -9.51
N ASP A 194 39.32 11.10 -9.23
CA ASP A 194 40.11 10.65 -8.10
C ASP A 194 39.47 11.00 -6.75
N ILE A 195 38.96 12.23 -6.61
CA ILE A 195 38.22 12.67 -5.42
C ILE A 195 36.99 11.78 -5.21
N LYS A 196 36.25 11.47 -6.28
CA LYS A 196 35.10 10.58 -6.22
C LYS A 196 35.51 9.19 -5.76
N LYS A 197 36.61 8.63 -6.28
CA LYS A 197 37.11 7.32 -5.85
C LYS A 197 37.53 7.31 -4.38
N VAL A 198 38.19 8.36 -3.90
CA VAL A 198 38.54 8.51 -2.48
C VAL A 198 37.28 8.65 -1.62
N PHE A 199 36.33 9.46 -2.07
CA PHE A 199 35.04 9.63 -1.42
C PHE A 199 34.33 8.28 -1.30
N ASP A 200 34.15 7.56 -2.41
CA ASP A 200 33.51 6.24 -2.45
C ASP A 200 34.20 5.26 -1.50
N GLY A 201 35.54 5.22 -1.48
CA GLY A 201 36.30 4.36 -0.56
C GLY A 201 36.16 4.74 0.92
N LEU A 202 36.14 6.04 1.25
CA LEU A 202 35.83 6.50 2.61
C LEU A 202 34.39 6.17 2.97
N TYR A 203 33.46 6.37 2.04
CA TYR A 203 32.04 6.13 2.25
C TYR A 203 31.76 4.64 2.48
N GLU A 204 32.29 3.73 1.66
CA GLU A 204 32.17 2.29 1.85
C GLU A 204 32.71 1.83 3.22
N LYS A 205 33.84 2.41 3.65
CA LYS A 205 34.52 2.03 4.90
C LYS A 205 33.83 2.58 6.16
N PHE A 206 33.30 3.81 6.09
CA PHE A 206 32.83 4.52 7.28
C PHE A 206 31.31 4.69 7.34
N ALA A 207 30.60 4.69 6.21
CA ALA A 207 29.14 4.93 6.19
C ALA A 207 28.38 3.93 7.07
N LYS A 208 28.80 2.66 7.11
CA LYS A 208 28.15 1.59 7.89
C LYS A 208 28.43 1.64 9.39
N ARG A 209 29.35 2.50 9.85
CA ARG A 209 29.62 2.64 11.29
C ARG A 209 28.45 3.32 11.98
N GLU A 210 28.36 3.15 13.28
CA GLU A 210 27.33 3.81 14.08
C GLU A 210 27.59 5.33 14.17
N GLY A 211 26.64 6.11 13.67
CA GLY A 211 26.67 7.57 13.69
C GLY A 211 25.91 8.19 14.87
N GLY A 212 24.97 7.45 15.45
CA GLY A 212 24.22 7.91 16.61
C GLY A 212 22.83 7.28 16.71
N PHE A 213 22.01 7.84 17.58
CA PHE A 213 20.65 7.40 17.84
C PHE A 213 19.67 8.54 17.61
N ALA A 214 18.60 8.30 16.87
CA ALA A 214 17.49 9.21 16.72
C ALA A 214 16.24 8.66 17.41
N ASN A 215 15.44 9.54 18.00
CA ASN A 215 14.12 9.21 18.51
C ASN A 215 13.07 9.95 17.70
N PHE A 216 12.22 9.20 17.01
CA PHE A 216 11.10 9.72 16.25
C PHE A 216 9.80 9.47 17.00
N GLU A 217 8.98 10.52 17.11
CA GLU A 217 7.60 10.38 17.53
C GLU A 217 6.70 10.46 16.31
N TYR A 218 5.73 9.56 16.25
CA TYR A 218 4.74 9.48 15.20
C TYR A 218 3.40 9.80 15.85
N ASP A 219 2.84 10.95 15.53
CA ASP A 219 1.53 11.40 16.00
C ASP A 219 0.51 11.13 14.89
N THR A 220 -0.47 10.27 15.17
CA THR A 220 -1.58 10.06 14.24
C THR A 220 -2.44 11.30 14.10
N GLY A 221 -2.47 12.18 15.11
CA GLY A 221 -3.40 13.30 15.20
C GLY A 221 -4.84 12.86 15.49
N TRP A 222 -5.08 11.58 15.78
CA TRP A 222 -6.43 11.02 15.89
C TRP A 222 -7.22 11.67 17.03
N ASP A 223 -6.61 11.83 18.21
CA ASP A 223 -7.26 12.47 19.35
C ASP A 223 -7.56 13.96 19.11
N ARG A 224 -6.70 14.64 18.35
CA ARG A 224 -6.88 16.05 17.97
C ARG A 224 -8.08 16.19 17.02
N GLN A 225 -8.19 15.29 16.04
CA GLN A 225 -9.29 15.29 15.07
C GLN A 225 -10.63 14.96 15.73
N VAL A 226 -10.66 13.99 16.66
CA VAL A 226 -11.86 13.70 17.46
C VAL A 226 -12.31 14.93 18.25
N LYS A 227 -11.39 15.58 18.97
CA LYS A 227 -11.71 16.79 19.75
C LYS A 227 -12.21 17.93 18.87
N GLN A 228 -11.60 18.15 17.70
CA GLN A 228 -12.03 19.18 16.76
C GLN A 228 -13.46 18.92 16.27
N LEU A 229 -13.77 17.67 15.91
CA LEU A 229 -15.12 17.28 15.50
C LEU A 229 -16.17 17.47 16.61
N GLN A 230 -15.81 17.18 17.87
CA GLN A 230 -16.69 17.44 19.03
C GLN A 230 -17.00 18.93 19.20
N VAL A 231 -16.00 19.80 19.01
CA VAL A 231 -16.17 21.26 19.09
C VAL A 231 -17.04 21.78 17.95
N ASP A 232 -16.80 21.31 16.73
CA ASP A 232 -17.54 21.75 15.54
C ASP A 232 -18.99 21.26 15.50
N ASN A 233 -19.32 20.21 16.25
CA ASN A 233 -20.60 19.51 16.18
C ASN A 233 -21.13 19.12 17.58
N PRO A 234 -21.51 20.09 18.44
CA PRO A 234 -21.86 19.85 19.86
C PRO A 234 -23.11 18.98 20.07
N GLY A 235 -23.92 18.73 19.03
CA GLY A 235 -25.10 17.85 19.08
C GLY A 235 -24.79 16.36 18.86
N TYR A 236 -23.52 16.01 18.64
CA TYR A 236 -23.08 14.65 18.32
C TYR A 236 -22.01 14.18 19.30
N GLN A 237 -21.97 12.88 19.54
CA GLN A 237 -20.94 12.20 20.31
C GLN A 237 -19.91 11.63 19.33
N PHE A 238 -18.67 12.10 19.40
CA PHE A 238 -17.57 11.54 18.60
C PHE A 238 -16.65 10.71 19.47
N ASP A 239 -16.40 9.48 19.05
CA ASP A 239 -15.46 8.55 19.68
C ASP A 239 -14.50 7.96 18.65
N ARG A 240 -13.36 7.44 19.11
CA ARG A 240 -12.46 6.68 18.23
C ARG A 240 -13.10 5.34 17.87
N ILE A 241 -13.01 4.94 16.60
CA ILE A 241 -13.38 3.58 16.24
C ILE A 241 -12.41 2.57 16.86
N PHE A 242 -12.92 1.43 17.34
CA PHE A 242 -12.07 0.36 17.82
C PHE A 242 -11.29 -0.28 16.66
N THR A 243 -9.96 -0.30 16.76
CA THR A 243 -9.07 -0.95 15.79
C THR A 243 -8.45 -2.22 16.37
N ARG A 244 -8.20 -3.22 15.54
CA ARG A 244 -7.49 -4.46 15.88
C ARG A 244 -6.56 -4.92 14.77
N ASP A 245 -5.73 -5.93 15.06
CA ASP A 245 -4.74 -6.51 14.14
C ASP A 245 -3.90 -5.43 13.46
N VAL A 246 -3.39 -4.48 14.26
CA VAL A 246 -2.64 -3.34 13.72
C VAL A 246 -1.24 -3.82 13.37
N LYS A 247 -0.83 -3.62 12.12
CA LYS A 247 0.48 -4.01 11.61
C LYS A 247 1.24 -2.79 11.16
N ILE A 248 2.34 -2.49 11.85
CA ILE A 248 3.23 -1.39 11.49
C ILE A 248 4.33 -1.94 10.59
N TYR A 249 4.46 -1.33 9.42
CA TYR A 249 5.50 -1.59 8.45
C TYR A 249 6.42 -0.37 8.39
N ALA A 250 7.71 -0.58 8.57
CA ALA A 250 8.71 0.42 8.25
C ALA A 250 9.16 0.21 6.80
N LYS A 251 9.13 1.28 5.99
CA LYS A 251 9.63 1.27 4.63
C LYS A 251 10.79 2.23 4.50
N PHE A 252 11.91 1.72 4.02
CA PHE A 252 13.12 2.49 3.77
C PHE A 252 13.43 2.46 2.27
N ILE A 253 13.85 3.60 1.73
CA ILE A 253 14.29 3.70 0.33
C ILE A 253 15.50 2.77 0.16
N GLY A 254 15.47 1.89 -0.85
CA GLY A 254 16.54 0.92 -1.12
C GLY A 254 16.46 -0.40 -0.34
N ALA A 255 15.45 -0.60 0.52
CA ALA A 255 15.34 -1.80 1.36
C ALA A 255 14.60 -3.00 0.73
N GLY A 256 14.49 -3.06 -0.60
CA GLY A 256 13.76 -4.13 -1.30
C GLY A 256 14.34 -5.53 -1.05
N ASP A 257 15.66 -5.63 -0.90
CA ASP A 257 16.34 -6.83 -0.43
C ASP A 257 17.56 -6.43 0.42
N ARG A 258 18.01 -7.34 1.28
CA ARG A 258 19.13 -7.08 2.19
C ARG A 258 20.42 -6.71 1.47
N GLY A 259 20.71 -7.35 0.34
CA GLY A 259 21.92 -7.09 -0.45
C GLY A 259 21.88 -5.68 -1.05
N SER A 260 20.75 -5.30 -1.63
CA SER A 260 20.51 -3.97 -2.16
C SER A 260 20.55 -2.90 -1.07
N TYR A 261 19.99 -3.16 0.12
CA TYR A 261 20.06 -2.21 1.24
C TYR A 261 21.49 -2.01 1.76
N GLU A 262 22.23 -3.11 1.95
CA GLU A 262 23.62 -3.05 2.42
C GLU A 262 24.57 -2.47 1.36
N ALA A 263 24.24 -2.61 0.08
CA ALA A 263 24.94 -2.00 -1.05
C ALA A 263 24.57 -0.52 -1.25
N SER A 264 23.33 -0.13 -0.93
CA SER A 264 22.80 1.23 -1.08
C SER A 264 23.11 2.16 0.09
N LEU A 265 24.12 1.79 0.91
CA LEU A 265 24.64 2.61 2.01
C LEU A 265 23.56 2.86 3.07
N PRO A 266 23.32 1.87 3.95
CA PRO A 266 22.18 1.89 4.84
C PRO A 266 22.27 3.10 5.78
N ALA A 267 21.30 4.02 5.71
CA ALA A 267 21.21 5.14 6.65
C ALA A 267 20.86 4.68 8.07
N ILE A 268 20.30 3.47 8.18
CA ILE A 268 19.75 2.89 9.40
C ILE A 268 20.42 1.56 9.60
N LEU A 269 20.91 1.32 10.80
CA LEU A 269 21.48 0.02 11.17
C LEU A 269 20.39 -0.88 11.73
N ASP A 270 19.59 -0.35 12.64
CA ASP A 270 18.39 -0.99 13.19
C ASP A 270 17.44 0.06 13.75
N TYR A 271 16.24 -0.38 14.10
CA TYR A 271 15.24 0.45 14.74
C TYR A 271 14.44 -0.37 15.74
N VAL A 272 13.93 0.29 16.77
CA VAL A 272 13.12 -0.28 17.83
C VAL A 272 11.78 0.43 17.83
N ILE A 273 10.69 -0.32 17.68
CA ILE A 273 9.33 0.20 17.82
C ILE A 273 8.68 -0.53 18.98
N ASN A 274 8.13 0.20 19.94
CA ASN A 274 7.46 -0.35 21.14
C ASN A 274 8.25 -1.48 21.84
N GLY A 275 9.57 -1.31 21.96
CA GLY A 275 10.47 -2.24 22.66
C GLY A 275 10.97 -3.44 21.84
N GLU A 276 10.47 -3.65 20.63
CA GLU A 276 10.97 -4.70 19.73
C GLU A 276 11.95 -4.15 18.71
N THR A 277 13.08 -4.82 18.52
CA THR A 277 14.15 -4.44 17.59
C THR A 277 13.94 -5.09 16.23
N TYR A 278 14.09 -4.30 15.18
CA TYR A 278 13.91 -4.70 13.79
C TYR A 278 15.14 -4.35 12.95
N SER A 279 15.43 -5.22 11.99
CA SER A 279 16.37 -4.91 10.90
C SER A 279 15.64 -4.09 9.82
N PRO A 280 16.29 -3.10 9.18
CA PRO A 280 15.73 -2.38 8.03
C PRO A 280 15.33 -3.27 6.86
N THR A 281 15.90 -4.47 6.80
CA THR A 281 15.66 -5.47 5.76
C THR A 281 14.63 -6.52 6.18
N SER A 282 14.04 -6.37 7.37
CA SER A 282 13.02 -7.30 7.84
C SER A 282 11.66 -6.88 7.30
N GLU A 283 10.98 -7.79 6.61
CA GLU A 283 9.59 -7.59 6.19
C GLU A 283 8.58 -7.87 7.32
N LYS A 284 9.04 -8.22 8.53
CA LYS A 284 8.14 -8.57 9.64
C LYS A 284 7.48 -7.30 10.18
N PRO A 285 6.15 -7.14 10.06
CA PRO A 285 5.49 -6.01 10.68
C PRO A 285 5.47 -6.16 12.19
N GLN A 286 5.41 -5.03 12.89
CA GLN A 286 5.06 -5.03 14.30
C GLN A 286 3.55 -5.17 14.46
N SER A 287 3.14 -6.17 15.23
CA SER A 287 1.74 -6.36 15.60
C SER A 287 1.41 -5.59 16.88
N LEU A 288 0.40 -4.73 16.82
CA LEU A 288 -0.20 -4.04 17.95
C LEU A 288 -1.67 -4.45 18.12
N ALA A 289 -2.15 -4.44 19.36
CA ALA A 289 -3.53 -4.77 19.68
C ALA A 289 -4.52 -3.73 19.14
N ALA A 290 -4.14 -2.45 19.14
CA ALA A 290 -4.91 -1.32 18.64
C ALA A 290 -3.98 -0.20 18.14
N MET A 291 -4.49 0.69 17.30
CA MET A 291 -3.75 1.81 16.74
C MET A 291 -3.55 2.87 17.83
N PRO A 292 -2.31 3.17 18.24
CA PRO A 292 -2.07 4.15 19.28
C PRO A 292 -2.23 5.57 18.73
N GLY A 293 -2.56 6.53 19.61
CA GLY A 293 -2.57 7.95 19.25
C GLY A 293 -1.18 8.44 18.85
N ASN A 294 -0.18 8.09 19.66
CA ASN A 294 1.23 8.37 19.42
C ASN A 294 2.04 7.07 19.52
N MET A 295 3.07 6.93 18.70
CA MET A 295 4.08 5.88 18.84
C MET A 295 5.48 6.48 18.78
N SER A 296 6.45 5.84 19.42
CA SER A 296 7.85 6.24 19.36
C SER A 296 8.68 5.14 18.71
N ALA A 297 9.62 5.54 17.84
CA ALA A 297 10.65 4.66 17.32
C ALA A 297 12.04 5.19 17.68
N HIS A 298 12.87 4.31 18.22
CA HIS A 298 14.29 4.56 18.40
C HIS A 298 15.04 4.00 17.21
N VAL A 299 15.83 4.81 16.54
CA VAL A 299 16.55 4.41 15.34
C VAL A 299 18.03 4.52 15.62
N ARG A 300 18.77 3.43 15.36
CA ARG A 300 20.23 3.47 15.34
C ARG A 300 20.69 3.81 13.94
N LEU A 301 21.31 4.97 13.81
CA LEU A 301 21.73 5.52 12.54
C LEU A 301 23.14 5.09 12.21
N SER A 302 23.35 4.84 10.93
CA SER A 302 24.70 4.75 10.40
C SER A 302 25.33 6.15 10.36
N LEU A 303 26.63 6.22 10.13
CA LEU A 303 27.34 7.48 10.05
C LEU A 303 26.81 8.31 8.88
N ALA A 304 26.49 7.67 7.76
CA ALA A 304 25.84 8.32 6.62
C ALA A 304 24.47 8.90 7.00
N GLY A 305 23.64 8.13 7.72
CA GLY A 305 22.33 8.60 8.18
C GLY A 305 22.44 9.73 9.21
N ALA A 306 23.41 9.66 10.11
CA ALA A 306 23.63 10.65 11.16
C ALA A 306 24.21 11.96 10.61
N CYS A 307 25.15 11.90 9.65
CA CYS A 307 25.69 13.11 9.00
C CYS A 307 24.60 13.94 8.31
N ALA A 308 23.58 13.28 7.73
CA ALA A 308 22.45 13.98 7.12
C ALA A 308 21.59 14.75 8.13
N LEU A 309 21.53 14.29 9.40
CA LEU A 309 20.84 15.01 10.47
C LEU A 309 21.66 16.17 11.04
N VAL A 310 22.99 16.02 11.12
CA VAL A 310 23.89 17.05 11.65
C VAL A 310 24.10 18.19 10.64
N ASN A 311 24.27 17.85 9.37
CA ASN A 311 24.61 18.78 8.29
C ASN A 311 23.61 18.68 7.12
N PRO A 312 22.33 19.06 7.31
CA PRO A 312 21.28 18.89 6.29
C PRO A 312 21.58 19.63 4.97
N ASP A 313 22.25 20.79 5.05
CA ASP A 313 22.62 21.62 3.89
C ASP A 313 23.55 20.90 2.90
N LEU A 314 24.39 19.97 3.38
CA LEU A 314 25.31 19.23 2.51
C LEU A 314 24.57 18.33 1.54
N PHE A 315 23.48 17.73 2.01
CA PHE A 315 22.66 16.80 1.24
C PHE A 315 21.57 17.52 0.45
N GLN A 316 21.56 18.86 0.46
CA GLN A 316 20.50 19.70 -0.13
C GLN A 316 19.11 19.37 0.43
N ILE A 317 19.06 18.82 1.64
CA ILE A 317 17.83 18.51 2.32
C ILE A 317 17.47 19.79 3.06
N LYS A 318 16.52 20.59 2.57
CA LYS A 318 16.05 21.71 3.40
C LYS A 318 15.43 21.14 4.67
N ARG A 319 15.65 21.81 5.79
CA ARG A 319 15.10 21.41 7.08
C ARG A 319 13.57 21.36 7.00
N GLY A 320 13.00 20.16 7.05
CA GLY A 320 11.55 19.94 6.91
C GLY A 320 11.09 19.46 5.52
N GLU A 321 11.97 19.39 4.51
CA GLU A 321 11.68 18.76 3.23
C GLU A 321 11.93 17.23 3.28
N SER A 322 11.19 16.48 2.46
CA SER A 322 11.39 15.04 2.24
C SER A 322 12.74 14.79 1.56
N GLY A 323 13.78 14.61 2.38
CA GLY A 323 15.14 14.31 1.93
C GLY A 323 16.05 13.78 3.04
N MET A 324 15.73 14.00 4.32
CA MET A 324 16.30 13.19 5.41
C MET A 324 15.95 11.73 5.14
N PRO A 325 16.78 10.74 5.51
CA PRO A 325 16.46 9.33 5.33
C PRO A 325 14.99 9.12 5.67
N VAL A 326 14.17 8.82 4.65
CA VAL A 326 12.72 8.93 4.78
C VAL A 326 12.27 7.75 5.62
N PHE A 327 12.11 7.99 6.91
CA PHE A 327 11.58 7.03 7.86
C PHE A 327 10.08 6.93 7.67
N GLY A 328 9.63 6.28 6.60
CA GLY A 328 8.21 6.03 6.39
C GLY A 328 7.75 4.89 7.29
N LEU A 329 6.80 5.16 8.20
CA LEU A 329 5.98 4.11 8.79
C LEU A 329 4.63 4.08 8.07
N SER A 330 4.09 2.89 7.88
CA SER A 330 2.69 2.70 7.52
C SER A 330 2.07 1.71 8.48
N ALA A 331 0.91 2.04 9.02
CA ALA A 331 0.12 1.13 9.85
C ALA A 331 -1.09 0.65 9.06
N THR A 332 -1.26 -0.66 8.92
CA THR A 332 -2.54 -1.23 8.51
C THR A 332 -3.30 -1.66 9.76
N TYR A 333 -4.62 -1.55 9.74
CA TYR A 333 -5.46 -1.91 10.90
C TYR A 333 -6.82 -2.41 10.43
N GLN A 334 -7.48 -3.22 11.24
CA GLN A 334 -8.84 -3.66 11.00
C GLN A 334 -9.81 -2.93 11.92
N PHE A 335 -10.97 -2.55 11.41
CA PHE A 335 -12.04 -1.94 12.20
C PHE A 335 -13.39 -2.61 11.90
N PRO A 336 -14.28 -2.74 12.90
CA PRO A 336 -15.61 -3.29 12.69
C PRO A 336 -16.45 -2.29 11.89
N SER A 337 -17.10 -2.76 10.83
CA SER A 337 -18.09 -2.00 10.10
C SER A 337 -19.27 -2.92 9.80
N VAL A 338 -20.46 -2.35 9.82
CA VAL A 338 -21.67 -3.04 9.41
C VAL A 338 -22.27 -2.26 8.27
N PHE A 339 -22.63 -2.97 7.21
CA PHE A 339 -23.30 -2.38 6.09
C PHE A 339 -24.68 -3.01 5.96
N SER A 340 -25.64 -2.19 5.55
CA SER A 340 -26.96 -2.66 5.14
C SER A 340 -26.86 -2.92 3.66
N ALA A 341 -27.16 -4.13 3.24
CA ALA A 341 -27.36 -4.41 1.82
C ALA A 341 -28.84 -4.67 1.59
N ASN A 342 -29.45 -3.85 0.74
CA ASN A 342 -30.77 -4.12 0.21
C ASN A 342 -30.59 -4.93 -1.08
N VAL A 343 -30.91 -6.21 -0.99
CA VAL A 343 -30.74 -7.18 -2.07
C VAL A 343 -32.11 -7.63 -2.53
N LYS A 344 -32.38 -7.46 -3.82
CA LYS A 344 -33.56 -8.01 -4.46
C LYS A 344 -33.17 -9.31 -5.17
N VAL A 345 -33.65 -10.42 -4.64
CA VAL A 345 -33.41 -11.75 -5.20
C VAL A 345 -34.65 -12.21 -5.95
N THR A 346 -34.49 -12.58 -7.21
CA THR A 346 -35.52 -13.25 -8.00
C THR A 346 -35.07 -14.66 -8.31
N TYR A 347 -35.86 -15.67 -7.95
CA TYR A 347 -35.51 -17.08 -8.13
C TYR A 347 -36.73 -17.92 -8.51
N ASN A 348 -36.44 -19.05 -9.16
CA ASN A 348 -37.46 -20.03 -9.51
C ASN A 348 -37.57 -21.12 -8.43
N ARG A 349 -38.68 -21.12 -7.67
CA ARG A 349 -38.89 -22.10 -6.58
C ARG A 349 -38.92 -23.54 -7.08
N HIS A 350 -39.44 -23.78 -8.28
CA HIS A 350 -39.52 -25.12 -8.87
C HIS A 350 -38.13 -25.67 -9.19
N THR A 351 -37.23 -24.86 -9.73
CA THR A 351 -35.85 -25.27 -9.99
C THR A 351 -35.13 -25.66 -8.69
N VAL A 352 -35.25 -24.84 -7.64
CA VAL A 352 -34.64 -25.13 -6.33
C VAL A 352 -35.20 -26.43 -5.75
N TYR A 353 -36.52 -26.63 -5.81
CA TYR A 353 -37.16 -27.86 -5.36
C TYR A 353 -36.66 -29.10 -6.12
N ASN A 354 -36.56 -29.04 -7.45
CA ASN A 354 -36.06 -30.17 -8.24
C ASN A 354 -34.63 -30.54 -7.87
N GLN A 355 -33.80 -29.55 -7.55
CA GLN A 355 -32.45 -29.83 -7.09
C GLN A 355 -32.43 -30.48 -5.70
N ILE A 356 -33.25 -29.99 -4.77
CA ILE A 356 -33.42 -30.63 -3.44
C ILE A 356 -33.87 -32.08 -3.64
N LYS A 357 -34.86 -32.33 -4.50
CA LYS A 357 -35.35 -33.68 -4.84
C LYS A 357 -34.23 -34.54 -5.45
N LYS A 358 -33.40 -33.98 -6.33
CA LYS A 358 -32.27 -34.68 -6.99
C LYS A 358 -31.19 -35.08 -5.98
N GLU A 359 -30.77 -34.18 -5.10
CA GLU A 359 -29.74 -34.45 -4.08
C GLU A 359 -30.28 -35.30 -2.91
N GLY A 360 -31.59 -35.24 -2.65
CA GLY A 360 -32.29 -36.05 -1.64
C GLY A 360 -32.54 -37.51 -2.04
N LYS A 361 -32.22 -37.92 -3.28
CA LYS A 361 -32.45 -39.30 -3.76
C LYS A 361 -31.63 -40.30 -2.94
N GLY A 362 -32.29 -40.97 -1.99
CA GLY A 362 -31.73 -42.08 -1.23
C GLY A 362 -32.00 -42.07 0.28
N THR A 363 -32.46 -40.95 0.85
CA THR A 363 -32.73 -40.83 2.29
C THR A 363 -33.98 -40.02 2.58
N ALA A 364 -34.78 -40.45 3.56
CA ALA A 364 -35.97 -39.72 4.02
C ALA A 364 -35.62 -38.43 4.80
N VAL A 365 -34.35 -38.27 5.17
CA VAL A 365 -33.83 -37.11 5.90
C VAL A 365 -32.82 -36.39 5.04
N PHE A 366 -33.01 -35.08 4.87
CA PHE A 366 -32.07 -34.22 4.17
C PHE A 366 -30.89 -33.90 5.09
N THR A 367 -29.69 -34.34 4.72
CA THR A 367 -28.49 -34.17 5.55
C THR A 367 -27.84 -32.80 5.33
N THR A 368 -27.05 -32.33 6.29
CA THR A 368 -26.25 -31.10 6.13
C THR A 368 -25.29 -31.17 4.93
N ARG A 369 -24.84 -32.37 4.56
CA ARG A 369 -24.00 -32.59 3.37
C ARG A 369 -24.78 -32.36 2.07
N GLN A 370 -26.02 -32.84 1.98
CA GLN A 370 -26.91 -32.61 0.84
C GLN A 370 -27.29 -31.12 0.74
N MET A 371 -27.55 -30.48 1.86
CA MET A 371 -27.78 -29.04 1.94
C MET A 371 -26.60 -28.22 1.44
N LYS A 372 -25.37 -28.54 1.88
CA LYS A 372 -24.16 -27.89 1.37
C LYS A 372 -24.03 -28.05 -0.15
N LYS A 373 -24.29 -29.27 -0.67
CA LYS A 373 -24.27 -29.51 -2.13
C LYS A 373 -25.28 -28.65 -2.88
N VAL A 374 -26.53 -28.55 -2.41
CA VAL A 374 -27.55 -27.73 -3.07
C VAL A 374 -27.19 -26.24 -3.04
N VAL A 375 -26.63 -25.74 -1.93
CA VAL A 375 -26.21 -24.33 -1.81
C VAL A 375 -25.02 -24.00 -2.72
N GLU A 376 -24.08 -24.94 -2.88
CA GLU A 376 -22.87 -24.77 -3.70
C GLU A 376 -23.07 -25.10 -5.19
N ASP A 377 -24.16 -25.78 -5.55
CA ASP A 377 -24.45 -26.17 -6.94
C ASP A 377 -24.83 -24.96 -7.81
N LYS A 378 -23.97 -24.62 -8.77
CA LYS A 378 -24.19 -23.49 -9.69
C LYS A 378 -25.44 -23.67 -10.56
N ASP A 379 -25.77 -24.90 -10.94
CA ASP A 379 -26.90 -25.18 -11.83
C ASP A 379 -28.23 -24.95 -11.11
N ALA A 380 -28.28 -25.28 -9.82
CA ALA A 380 -29.44 -25.07 -8.96
C ALA A 380 -29.85 -23.59 -8.86
N TRP A 381 -28.86 -22.70 -8.99
CA TRP A 381 -29.02 -21.26 -8.84
C TRP A 381 -28.82 -20.49 -10.16
N ALA A 382 -28.78 -21.19 -11.31
CA ALA A 382 -28.62 -20.56 -12.62
C ALA A 382 -29.76 -19.57 -12.96
N HIS A 383 -30.94 -19.76 -12.36
CA HIS A 383 -32.09 -18.86 -12.50
C HIS A 383 -32.26 -17.86 -11.35
N MET A 384 -31.31 -17.83 -10.39
CA MET A 384 -31.30 -16.82 -9.33
C MET A 384 -30.66 -15.54 -9.85
N LYS A 385 -31.47 -14.49 -9.99
CA LYS A 385 -31.01 -13.13 -10.27
C LYS A 385 -30.90 -12.37 -8.96
N VAL A 386 -29.75 -11.75 -8.73
CA VAL A 386 -29.47 -10.95 -7.54
C VAL A 386 -29.25 -9.51 -8.00
N GLU A 387 -30.22 -8.65 -7.73
CA GLU A 387 -30.17 -7.21 -7.99
C GLU A 387 -29.81 -6.49 -6.69
N TRP A 388 -28.71 -5.74 -6.68
CA TRP A 388 -28.33 -4.91 -5.52
C TRP A 388 -29.01 -3.54 -5.69
N GLN A 389 -29.91 -3.17 -4.77
CA GLN A 389 -30.77 -1.98 -4.94
C GLN A 389 -30.09 -0.67 -4.56
N ASP A 390 -29.05 -0.72 -3.73
CA ASP A 390 -28.25 0.45 -3.35
C ASP A 390 -26.92 0.46 -4.12
N ASN A 391 -26.40 1.66 -4.42
CA ASN A 391 -25.04 1.95 -4.92
C ASN A 391 -23.90 1.48 -3.96
N SER A 392 -24.17 0.46 -3.15
CA SER A 392 -23.24 -0.36 -2.40
C SER A 392 -22.16 -1.04 -3.25
N ASP A 393 -22.22 -0.92 -4.59
CA ASP A 393 -21.25 -1.47 -5.53
C ASP A 393 -19.80 -1.00 -5.31
N GLY A 394 -19.58 0.10 -4.59
CA GLY A 394 -18.24 0.51 -4.15
C GLY A 394 -17.85 0.06 -2.74
N GLU A 395 -18.82 -0.30 -1.89
CA GLU A 395 -18.58 -0.55 -0.47
C GLU A 395 -18.45 -2.03 -0.14
N LEU A 396 -19.10 -2.92 -0.90
CA LEU A 396 -19.08 -4.36 -0.69
C LEU A 396 -17.98 -5.03 -1.52
N THR A 397 -17.10 -5.78 -0.85
CA THR A 397 -16.12 -6.61 -1.59
C THR A 397 -16.86 -7.75 -2.31
N GLU A 398 -16.32 -8.23 -3.43
CA GLU A 398 -16.90 -9.41 -4.12
C GLU A 398 -16.98 -10.63 -3.20
N ALA A 399 -16.01 -10.80 -2.29
CA ALA A 399 -16.05 -11.86 -1.29
C ALA A 399 -17.25 -11.71 -0.32
N ASP A 400 -17.56 -10.48 0.11
CA ASP A 400 -18.74 -10.21 0.94
C ASP A 400 -20.04 -10.43 0.17
N LYS A 401 -20.11 -10.01 -1.11
CA LYS A 401 -21.26 -10.27 -1.98
C LYS A 401 -21.51 -11.77 -2.15
N GLN A 402 -20.47 -12.55 -2.41
CA GLN A 402 -20.58 -14.01 -2.53
C GLN A 402 -21.02 -14.67 -1.22
N LYS A 403 -20.54 -14.18 -0.08
CA LYS A 403 -20.98 -14.67 1.24
C LYS A 403 -22.47 -14.40 1.49
N ILE A 404 -22.93 -13.18 1.21
CA ILE A 404 -24.35 -12.82 1.31
C ILE A 404 -25.20 -13.67 0.37
N ILE A 405 -24.75 -13.88 -0.88
CA ILE A 405 -25.45 -14.75 -1.83
C ILE A 405 -25.52 -16.19 -1.30
N ALA A 406 -24.46 -16.73 -0.71
CA ALA A 406 -24.47 -18.07 -0.13
C ALA A 406 -25.45 -18.18 1.05
N ASP A 407 -25.50 -17.18 1.92
CA ASP A 407 -26.44 -17.12 3.04
C ASP A 407 -27.89 -17.00 2.55
N LEU A 408 -28.14 -16.18 1.51
CA LEU A 408 -29.45 -16.05 0.86
C LEU A 408 -29.91 -17.36 0.22
N ARG A 409 -29.01 -18.06 -0.46
CA ARG A 409 -29.29 -19.39 -1.04
C ARG A 409 -29.69 -20.40 0.03
N LYS A 410 -28.97 -20.38 1.17
CA LYS A 410 -29.28 -21.23 2.32
C LYS A 410 -30.69 -20.93 2.85
N GLU A 411 -31.02 -19.66 3.07
CA GLU A 411 -32.33 -19.24 3.57
C GLU A 411 -33.47 -19.62 2.61
N ILE A 412 -33.31 -19.37 1.31
CA ILE A 412 -34.27 -19.74 0.27
C ILE A 412 -34.47 -21.25 0.23
N MET A 413 -33.39 -22.03 0.35
CA MET A 413 -33.48 -23.49 0.36
C MET A 413 -34.25 -23.98 1.59
N LEU A 414 -34.00 -23.42 2.78
CA LEU A 414 -34.71 -23.76 4.01
C LEU A 414 -36.21 -23.44 3.91
N GLU A 415 -36.58 -22.32 3.28
CA GLU A 415 -37.98 -21.97 3.00
C GLU A 415 -38.65 -23.02 2.09
N VAL A 416 -37.97 -23.44 1.02
CA VAL A 416 -38.51 -24.45 0.10
C VAL A 416 -38.70 -25.80 0.81
N LEU A 417 -37.77 -26.19 1.70
CA LEU A 417 -37.94 -27.39 2.53
C LEU A 417 -39.17 -27.29 3.44
N GLU A 418 -39.39 -26.13 4.08
CA GLU A 418 -40.53 -25.90 4.95
C GLU A 418 -41.87 -25.96 4.18
N ILE A 419 -41.94 -25.34 3.00
CA ILE A 419 -43.15 -25.39 2.14
C ILE A 419 -43.44 -26.81 1.65
N THR A 420 -42.40 -27.62 1.43
CA THR A 420 -42.53 -28.98 0.90
C THR A 420 -42.76 -30.03 1.98
N GLY A 421 -42.71 -29.64 3.26
CA GLY A 421 -42.84 -30.54 4.40
C GLY A 421 -41.65 -31.49 4.56
N ILE A 422 -40.50 -31.20 3.94
CA ILE A 422 -39.27 -31.98 4.14
C ILE A 422 -38.64 -31.53 5.46
N PRO A 423 -38.35 -32.45 6.40
CA PRO A 423 -37.75 -32.11 7.68
C PRO A 423 -36.48 -31.26 7.52
N ASN A 424 -36.39 -30.18 8.29
CA ASN A 424 -35.28 -29.25 8.25
C ASN A 424 -34.21 -29.71 9.27
N PRO A 425 -33.04 -30.17 8.81
CA PRO A 425 -31.99 -30.68 9.71
C PRO A 425 -31.36 -29.63 10.62
N GLU A 426 -31.65 -28.33 10.46
CA GLU A 426 -31.24 -27.28 11.38
C GLU A 426 -32.31 -26.98 12.45
N LYS A 427 -33.60 -27.06 12.10
CA LYS A 427 -34.73 -26.79 13.01
C LYS A 427 -35.11 -28.02 13.84
N ASP A 428 -34.93 -29.22 13.27
CA ASP A 428 -35.39 -30.49 13.84
C ASP A 428 -34.29 -31.24 14.60
N ARG A 429 -33.13 -30.61 14.86
CA ARG A 429 -32.15 -31.20 15.77
C ARG A 429 -32.75 -31.18 17.18
N PRO A 430 -32.88 -32.35 17.85
CA PRO A 430 -33.23 -32.36 19.25
C PRO A 430 -32.16 -31.58 20.00
N ASN A 431 -32.54 -30.53 20.73
CA ASN A 431 -31.67 -29.92 21.72
C ASN A 431 -31.39 -30.98 22.80
N PHE A 432 -30.31 -31.73 22.63
CA PHE A 432 -29.85 -32.74 23.60
C PHE A 432 -29.24 -32.12 24.87
N LEU A 433 -29.22 -30.79 24.95
CA LEU A 433 -28.94 -30.05 26.18
C LEU A 433 -30.27 -29.45 26.63
N GLY A 434 -30.69 -29.87 27.84
CA GLY A 434 -31.99 -29.56 28.42
C GLY A 434 -32.35 -28.08 28.37
N ASP A 435 -33.64 -27.86 28.11
CA ASP A 435 -34.34 -26.59 28.13
C ASP A 435 -34.57 -26.19 29.60
N ASP A 436 -33.58 -25.52 30.19
CA ASP A 436 -33.74 -24.82 31.47
C ASP A 436 -34.47 -23.51 31.15
N GLY A 437 -35.80 -23.54 31.23
CA GLY A 437 -36.67 -22.46 30.77
C GLY A 437 -36.24 -21.05 31.17
N TYR A 438 -35.80 -20.27 30.17
CA TYR A 438 -35.89 -18.81 30.16
C TYR A 438 -36.23 -18.36 28.73
N GLY A 439 -37.51 -18.10 28.52
CA GLY A 439 -38.01 -17.48 27.30
C GLY A 439 -37.66 -15.99 27.25
N GLY A 440 -37.02 -15.57 26.16
CA GLY A 440 -36.76 -14.17 25.84
C GLY A 440 -35.92 -14.10 24.57
N GLY A 441 -36.59 -13.85 23.44
CA GLY A 441 -36.01 -13.97 22.11
C GLY A 441 -34.84 -13.04 21.82
N PHE A 442 -33.96 -13.49 20.93
CA PHE A 442 -33.43 -12.78 19.76
C PHE A 442 -32.63 -13.81 18.95
N GLY A 443 -33.06 -14.08 17.72
CA GLY A 443 -32.37 -14.96 16.79
C GLY A 443 -31.27 -14.23 16.02
N GLY A 444 -30.18 -14.95 15.75
CA GLY A 444 -29.27 -14.67 14.62
C GLY A 444 -27.89 -14.12 14.98
N GLY A 445 -26.90 -15.00 15.18
CA GLY A 445 -25.49 -14.62 15.27
C GLY A 445 -24.57 -15.78 15.64
N TRP A 446 -24.31 -16.71 14.71
CA TRP A 446 -23.39 -17.82 14.97
C TRP A 446 -21.92 -17.37 14.81
N ARG A 447 -21.17 -17.42 15.92
CA ARG A 447 -19.71 -17.31 15.95
C ARG A 447 -19.07 -18.63 15.52
N SER A 448 -18.33 -18.61 14.43
CA SER A 448 -17.38 -19.66 14.06
C SER A 448 -16.20 -19.65 15.04
N ARG A 449 -15.93 -20.81 15.66
CA ARG A 449 -14.80 -21.02 16.57
C ARG A 449 -13.69 -21.69 15.74
N ASP A 450 -12.72 -20.91 15.28
CA ASP A 450 -11.48 -21.46 14.72
C ASP A 450 -10.60 -21.96 15.88
N LEU A 451 -10.27 -23.24 15.83
CA LEU A 451 -9.35 -23.90 16.74
C LEU A 451 -7.91 -23.71 16.24
N GLY A 452 -7.11 -23.05 17.07
CA GLY A 452 -5.66 -23.02 16.94
C GLY A 452 -5.05 -24.40 17.20
N TYR A 453 -4.12 -24.77 16.34
CA TYR A 453 -3.19 -25.87 16.50
C TYR A 453 -2.28 -25.63 17.71
N GLY A 454 -2.22 -26.61 18.62
CA GLY A 454 -1.19 -26.74 19.64
C GLY A 454 -0.97 -28.23 19.91
N GLY A 455 0.17 -28.75 19.45
CA GLY A 455 0.58 -30.14 19.66
C GLY A 455 1.66 -30.27 20.75
N PHE A 456 1.53 -31.30 21.58
CA PHE A 456 2.54 -32.02 22.38
C PHE A 456 1.79 -33.27 22.89
N ALA A 457 2.03 -34.47 22.37
CA ALA A 457 3.10 -35.44 22.64
C ALA A 457 2.81 -36.41 23.82
N ASP A 458 3.04 -37.69 23.53
CA ASP A 458 3.11 -38.91 24.38
C ASP A 458 1.79 -39.47 24.95
N GLY A 459 1.48 -40.77 24.92
CA GLY A 459 2.21 -41.99 24.55
C GLY A 459 1.54 -43.20 25.25
N VAL A 460 1.81 -44.42 24.78
CA VAL A 460 1.41 -45.75 25.32
C VAL A 460 -0.05 -46.16 24.99
N GLY A 461 -0.39 -47.26 24.33
CA GLY A 461 0.24 -48.57 24.15
C GLY A 461 -0.66 -49.64 24.78
N GLY A 462 -1.26 -50.55 23.99
CA GLY A 462 -2.01 -51.68 24.57
C GLY A 462 -3.00 -52.37 23.63
N SER A 463 -2.61 -53.56 23.16
CA SER A 463 -3.32 -54.54 22.34
C SER A 463 -4.44 -55.31 23.05
N GLY A 464 -5.41 -55.82 22.28
CA GLY A 464 -5.96 -57.17 22.50
C GLY A 464 -7.48 -57.31 22.48
N GLY A 465 -7.97 -58.36 21.81
CA GLY A 465 -9.16 -59.09 22.26
C GLY A 465 -10.37 -59.11 21.32
N LEU A 466 -10.41 -60.13 20.46
CA LEU A 466 -11.63 -60.68 19.85
C LEU A 466 -12.44 -61.45 20.90
N GLY A 467 -13.77 -61.34 20.81
CA GLY A 467 -14.73 -62.34 21.31
C GLY A 467 -15.51 -61.96 22.56
N GLY A 468 -16.84 -61.85 22.44
CA GLY A 468 -17.73 -61.75 23.60
C GLY A 468 -19.13 -61.25 23.29
N LEU A 469 -20.01 -62.18 22.95
CA LEU A 469 -21.47 -62.18 23.13
C LEU A 469 -22.06 -61.11 24.07
N CYS A 470 -23.04 -60.35 23.58
CA CYS A 470 -24.11 -59.76 24.40
C CYS A 470 -25.47 -59.99 23.72
N GLU A 471 -26.15 -61.04 24.18
CA GLU A 471 -27.61 -61.13 24.23
C GLU A 471 -28.16 -60.13 25.28
N ALA A 472 -29.45 -59.85 25.15
CA ALA A 472 -30.37 -59.23 26.12
C ALA A 472 -30.68 -57.71 26.02
N THR A 473 -31.73 -57.46 25.25
CA THR A 473 -32.98 -56.79 25.68
C THR A 473 -32.90 -55.37 26.27
N SER A 474 -33.20 -54.38 25.42
CA SER A 474 -34.07 -53.27 25.81
C SER A 474 -35.03 -52.92 24.67
N VAL A 475 -36.31 -52.76 25.01
CA VAL A 475 -37.46 -52.60 24.11
C VAL A 475 -37.50 -51.21 23.42
N SER A 476 -36.45 -50.39 23.60
CA SER A 476 -36.31 -49.07 22.99
C SER A 476 -35.68 -49.09 21.59
N SER A 477 -35.15 -50.23 21.12
CA SER A 477 -34.53 -50.35 19.77
C SER A 477 -35.54 -50.60 18.65
N ILE A 478 -36.70 -51.20 18.96
CA ILE A 478 -37.74 -51.48 17.96
C ILE A 478 -38.38 -50.20 17.43
N TYR A 479 -38.53 -49.15 18.23
CA TYR A 479 -39.10 -47.87 17.76
C TYR A 479 -38.16 -47.07 16.85
N CYS A 480 -36.83 -47.26 16.94
CA CYS A 480 -35.89 -46.66 15.99
C CYS A 480 -35.87 -47.40 14.65
N VAL A 481 -36.04 -48.72 14.66
CA VAL A 481 -36.10 -49.55 13.45
C VAL A 481 -37.49 -49.50 12.78
N LEU A 482 -38.59 -49.50 13.56
CA LEU A 482 -39.96 -49.25 13.06
C LEU A 482 -40.18 -47.78 12.70
N GLY A 483 -39.58 -46.83 13.41
CA GLY A 483 -39.58 -45.41 13.02
C GLY A 483 -38.86 -45.21 11.69
N GLY A 484 -37.75 -45.92 11.46
CA GLY A 484 -37.07 -45.97 10.16
C GLY A 484 -37.90 -46.67 9.06
N PHE A 485 -38.76 -47.62 9.40
CA PHE A 485 -39.66 -48.30 8.45
C PHE A 485 -40.92 -47.47 8.12
N ILE A 486 -41.47 -46.74 9.09
CA ILE A 486 -42.59 -45.79 8.89
C ILE A 486 -42.09 -44.54 8.14
N LEU A 487 -40.84 -44.12 8.34
CA LEU A 487 -40.19 -43.08 7.52
C LEU A 487 -39.81 -43.57 6.11
N LYS A 488 -39.49 -44.87 5.93
CA LYS A 488 -39.41 -45.48 4.59
C LYS A 488 -40.79 -45.60 3.92
N GLY A 489 -41.87 -45.75 4.71
CA GLY A 489 -43.26 -45.71 4.24
C GLY A 489 -43.73 -44.34 3.75
N LEU A 490 -43.09 -43.25 4.17
CA LEU A 490 -43.38 -41.90 3.63
C LEU A 490 -42.81 -41.68 2.23
N ASN A 491 -41.89 -42.53 1.76
CA ASN A 491 -41.53 -42.57 0.33
C ASN A 491 -42.71 -43.03 -0.55
N ALA A 492 -43.75 -43.63 0.04
CA ALA A 492 -45.03 -43.95 -0.61
C ALA A 492 -46.12 -42.86 -0.41
N ILE A 493 -45.90 -41.87 0.46
CA ILE A 493 -46.84 -40.75 0.67
C ILE A 493 -46.42 -39.50 -0.12
N PHE A 494 -45.12 -39.28 -0.35
CA PHE A 494 -44.61 -38.18 -1.20
C PHE A 494 -44.31 -38.60 -2.65
N GLY A 495 -44.50 -39.87 -3.00
CA GLY A 495 -44.40 -40.39 -4.38
C GLY A 495 -45.71 -40.33 -5.17
N GLY A 496 -46.78 -39.75 -4.62
CA GLY A 496 -48.05 -39.61 -5.33
C GLY A 496 -48.04 -38.35 -6.18
N ASP A 497 -48.29 -38.50 -7.48
CA ASP A 497 -48.48 -37.40 -8.45
C ASP A 497 -49.33 -36.25 -7.89
N LYS A 498 -50.28 -36.58 -7.00
CA LYS A 498 -51.16 -35.63 -6.30
C LYS A 498 -50.46 -34.53 -5.50
N VAL A 499 -49.36 -34.83 -4.79
CA VAL A 499 -48.60 -33.82 -4.04
C VAL A 499 -47.79 -32.94 -4.97
N GLU A 500 -47.26 -33.52 -6.06
CA GLU A 500 -46.60 -32.75 -7.11
C GLU A 500 -47.59 -31.79 -7.76
N THR A 501 -48.76 -32.26 -8.20
CA THR A 501 -49.79 -31.41 -8.83
C THR A 501 -50.31 -30.31 -7.91
N GLU A 502 -50.42 -30.58 -6.60
CA GLU A 502 -50.82 -29.58 -5.61
C GLU A 502 -49.71 -28.55 -5.32
N PHE A 503 -48.44 -28.97 -5.32
CA PHE A 503 -47.30 -28.05 -5.26
C PHE A 503 -47.22 -27.19 -6.53
N TYR A 504 -47.35 -27.79 -7.71
CA TYR A 504 -47.34 -27.11 -9.01
C TYR A 504 -48.45 -26.07 -9.16
N SER A 505 -49.64 -26.34 -8.60
CA SER A 505 -50.76 -25.41 -8.67
C SER A 505 -50.69 -24.26 -7.65
N LYS A 506 -49.95 -24.43 -6.54
CA LYS A 506 -49.82 -23.42 -5.48
C LYS A 506 -48.56 -22.56 -5.59
N VAL A 507 -47.51 -23.05 -6.26
CA VAL A 507 -46.22 -22.36 -6.30
C VAL A 507 -46.09 -21.51 -7.55
N LYS A 508 -46.05 -20.17 -7.38
CA LYS A 508 -45.60 -19.26 -8.45
C LYS A 508 -44.19 -19.68 -8.88
N ALA A 509 -44.01 -19.86 -10.19
CA ALA A 509 -42.73 -20.30 -10.75
C ALA A 509 -41.60 -19.31 -10.41
N GLU A 510 -41.86 -18.00 -10.40
CA GLU A 510 -40.87 -16.96 -10.13
C GLU A 510 -41.27 -16.13 -8.91
N VAL A 511 -40.32 -15.95 -7.99
CA VAL A 511 -40.53 -15.29 -6.70
C VAL A 511 -39.44 -14.26 -6.53
N THR A 512 -39.85 -13.01 -6.32
CA THR A 512 -38.97 -11.89 -6.02
C THR A 512 -39.10 -11.55 -4.55
N ARG A 513 -37.96 -11.43 -3.86
CA ARG A 513 -37.86 -11.00 -2.47
C ARG A 513 -36.89 -9.84 -2.36
N GLU A 514 -37.25 -8.86 -1.54
CA GLU A 514 -36.34 -7.81 -1.10
C GLU A 514 -35.89 -8.15 0.32
N LEU A 515 -34.58 -8.24 0.50
CA LEU A 515 -33.95 -8.62 1.75
C LEU A 515 -32.98 -7.52 2.16
N SER A 516 -33.21 -6.97 3.34
CA SER A 516 -32.28 -6.06 3.99
C SER A 516 -31.43 -6.88 4.94
N THR A 517 -30.16 -7.10 4.61
CA THR A 517 -29.23 -7.83 5.48
C THR A 517 -28.19 -6.88 6.06
N ASN A 518 -27.96 -7.04 7.37
CA ASN A 518 -26.92 -6.34 8.10
C ASN A 518 -25.77 -7.30 8.30
N THR A 519 -24.70 -7.14 7.52
CA THR A 519 -23.51 -7.97 7.68
C THR A 519 -22.42 -7.19 8.38
N ALA A 520 -21.94 -7.73 9.50
CA ALA A 520 -20.76 -7.22 10.16
C ALA A 520 -19.50 -7.80 9.51
N SER A 521 -18.63 -6.94 8.99
CA SER A 521 -17.34 -7.31 8.45
C SER A 521 -16.22 -6.48 9.06
N LEU A 522 -15.02 -7.02 8.96
CA LEU A 522 -13.81 -6.27 9.26
C LEU A 522 -13.30 -5.61 8.00
N ARG A 523 -13.12 -4.30 8.07
CA ARG A 523 -12.50 -3.52 7.01
C ARG A 523 -11.08 -3.17 7.38
N THR A 524 -10.22 -3.09 6.37
CA THR A 524 -8.83 -2.68 6.53
C THR A 524 -8.69 -1.19 6.25
N GLY A 525 -8.08 -0.46 7.19
CA GLY A 525 -7.60 0.90 7.00
C GLY A 525 -6.09 0.94 6.91
N ILE A 526 -5.57 2.05 6.39
CA ILE A 526 -4.12 2.31 6.27
C ILE A 526 -3.86 3.76 6.68
N THR A 527 -2.90 3.96 7.58
CA THR A 527 -2.33 5.25 7.94
C THR A 527 -0.88 5.28 7.50
N VAL A 528 -0.47 6.31 6.76
CA VAL A 528 0.92 6.55 6.34
C VAL A 528 1.47 7.74 7.12
N PHE A 529 2.63 7.58 7.72
CA PHE A 529 3.28 8.67 8.44
C PHE A 529 4.29 9.37 7.53
N THR A 530 4.20 10.69 7.45
CA THR A 530 5.10 11.51 6.64
C THR A 530 5.75 12.60 7.49
N SER A 531 6.94 13.05 7.09
CA SER A 531 7.66 14.15 7.76
C SER A 531 7.10 15.53 7.38
N GLU A 532 6.07 15.60 6.55
CA GLU A 532 5.60 16.84 5.95
C GLU A 532 4.61 17.55 6.88
N LYS A 533 4.96 18.76 7.31
CA LYS A 533 3.98 19.73 7.78
C LYS A 533 3.21 20.21 6.55
N ARG A 534 2.01 19.67 6.31
CA ARG A 534 1.01 20.39 5.52
C ARG A 534 0.69 21.67 6.28
N ASN A 535 1.16 22.81 5.77
CA ASN A 535 0.70 24.12 6.19
C ASN A 535 -0.71 24.38 5.69
#